data_AF-A0A538DMT7-F1
#
_entry.id   AF-A0A538DMT7-F1
#
_cell.length_a   1.000
_cell.length_b   1.000
_cell.length_c   1.000
_cell.angle_alpha   90.00
_cell.angle_beta   90.00
_cell.angle_gamma   90.00
#
_symmetry.space_group_name_H-M   'P 1'
#
loop_
_entity.id
_entity.type
_entity.pdbx_description
1 polymer ?
#
loop_
_entity_poly.entity_id
_entity_poly.type
_entity_poly.pdbx_seq_one_letter_code
_entity_poly.pdbx_strand_id
1 'polypeptide(L)'
;MPIHIRAEPGDYAEACLLPGDPLRAKYIAETYFDDVVQRNSERGLLGYSGTYEGKPVSVQGTGMGCPGATIVFEELIQLGVKRLLRVGTCGGLQAHHELGDLIVALSAVADDRTADHLVGYEPHCPTAHWELIHGAVHAAKEIGQPMHVGPIVSSDVFYNPDENQYERWSKRGVLAVEMEASALFTVGALRGVQTGCLLTVSDIVVEGEFKRITDDELRAAVDRMTRVGLATVTAGGK
;
A
#
# COMPACT_ATOMS: atom_id res chain seq x y z
N MET A 1 -17.06 -15.95 7.40
CA MET A 1 -17.21 -14.76 8.26
C MET A 1 -15.80 -14.42 8.75
N PRO A 2 -15.32 -13.20 8.49
CA PRO A 2 -13.99 -12.76 8.88
C PRO A 2 -13.78 -12.84 10.40
N ILE A 3 -12.55 -13.10 10.85
CA ILE A 3 -12.20 -13.30 12.27
C ILE A 3 -11.69 -11.99 12.89
N HIS A 4 -10.96 -11.17 12.13
CA HIS A 4 -10.22 -10.00 12.60
C HIS A 4 -10.84 -8.68 12.14
N ILE A 5 -11.57 -8.68 11.02
CA ILE A 5 -12.39 -7.57 10.53
C ILE A 5 -13.85 -7.90 10.81
N ARG A 6 -14.37 -7.48 11.97
CA ARG A 6 -15.75 -7.82 12.40
C ARG A 6 -16.79 -6.96 11.69
N ALA A 7 -17.06 -7.30 10.45
CA ALA A 7 -18.04 -6.65 9.59
C ALA A 7 -18.83 -7.69 8.78
N GLU A 8 -19.92 -7.25 8.15
CA GLU A 8 -20.77 -8.07 7.28
C GLU A 8 -20.53 -7.73 5.80
N PRO A 9 -20.78 -8.66 4.86
CA PRO A 9 -20.74 -8.36 3.44
C PRO A 9 -21.60 -7.12 3.09
N GLY A 10 -21.01 -6.17 2.38
CA GLY A 10 -21.63 -4.87 2.06
C GLY A 10 -21.29 -3.72 3.02
N ASP A 11 -20.65 -3.99 4.16
CA ASP A 11 -20.15 -2.93 5.05
C ASP A 11 -18.93 -2.21 4.46
N TYR A 12 -18.16 -2.90 3.61
CA TYR A 12 -17.04 -2.35 2.85
C TYR A 12 -17.44 -2.08 1.41
N ALA A 13 -16.92 -0.97 0.86
CA ALA A 13 -17.01 -0.69 -0.56
C ALA A 13 -16.14 -1.66 -1.36
N GLU A 14 -16.41 -1.80 -2.66
CA GLU A 14 -15.56 -2.64 -3.53
C GLU A 14 -14.11 -2.11 -3.66
N ALA A 15 -13.87 -0.85 -3.30
CA ALA A 15 -12.58 -0.18 -3.31
C ALA A 15 -12.14 0.15 -1.87
N CYS A 16 -10.93 -0.28 -1.50
CA CYS A 16 -10.37 -0.06 -0.18
C CYS A 16 -8.91 0.43 -0.25
N LEU A 17 -8.62 1.55 0.42
CA LEU A 17 -7.26 2.00 0.68
C LEU A 17 -6.67 1.27 1.90
N LEU A 18 -5.39 0.93 1.84
CA LEU A 18 -4.72 0.09 2.84
C LEU A 18 -3.46 0.75 3.40
N PRO A 19 -3.59 1.72 4.33
CA PRO A 19 -2.44 2.17 5.10
C PRO A 19 -2.01 1.10 6.13
N GLY A 20 -0.71 1.02 6.43
CA GLY A 20 -0.22 0.18 7.52
C GLY A 20 -0.71 0.66 8.88
N ASP A 21 -0.63 1.97 9.12
CA ASP A 21 -1.03 2.59 10.37
C ASP A 21 -2.56 2.78 10.46
N PRO A 22 -3.24 2.20 11.45
CA PRO A 22 -4.68 2.41 11.66
C PRO A 22 -5.05 3.87 12.00
N LEU A 23 -4.14 4.65 12.59
CA LEU A 23 -4.39 6.08 12.82
C LEU A 23 -4.37 6.86 11.49
N ARG A 24 -3.58 6.41 10.52
CA ARG A 24 -3.65 6.94 9.14
C ARG A 24 -4.95 6.54 8.46
N ALA A 25 -5.48 5.34 8.70
CA ALA A 25 -6.81 4.96 8.20
C ALA A 25 -7.90 5.90 8.73
N LYS A 26 -7.86 6.18 10.05
CA LYS A 26 -8.76 7.16 10.68
C LYS A 26 -8.61 8.55 10.07
N TYR A 27 -7.37 9.04 9.94
CA TYR A 27 -7.08 10.34 9.34
C TYR A 27 -7.62 10.46 7.91
N ILE A 28 -7.42 9.44 7.07
CA ILE A 28 -7.93 9.42 5.70
C ILE A 28 -9.45 9.52 5.71
N ALA A 29 -10.13 8.72 6.53
CA ALA A 29 -11.59 8.74 6.62
C ALA A 29 -12.12 10.11 7.07
N GLU A 30 -11.59 10.66 8.16
CA GLU A 30 -12.06 11.94 8.72
C GLU A 30 -11.74 13.15 7.82
N THR A 31 -10.72 13.05 6.97
CA THR A 31 -10.27 14.17 6.14
C THR A 31 -10.89 14.16 4.74
N TYR A 32 -11.09 12.97 4.16
CA TYR A 32 -11.43 12.85 2.74
C TYR A 32 -12.81 12.24 2.48
N PHE A 33 -13.43 11.56 3.44
CA PHE A 33 -14.70 10.88 3.20
C PHE A 33 -15.88 11.69 3.73
N ASP A 34 -16.98 11.63 3.00
CA ASP A 34 -18.31 11.99 3.48
C ASP A 34 -19.03 10.74 4.05
N ASP A 35 -20.03 10.94 4.91
CA ASP A 35 -20.87 9.88 5.50
C ASP A 35 -20.08 8.74 6.17
N VAL A 36 -19.03 9.10 6.92
CA VAL A 36 -18.09 8.14 7.52
C VAL A 36 -18.75 7.24 8.55
N VAL A 37 -18.54 5.93 8.40
CA VAL A 37 -18.90 4.89 9.37
C VAL A 37 -17.68 4.04 9.68
N GLN A 38 -17.34 3.93 10.97
CA GLN A 38 -16.32 2.99 11.42
C GLN A 38 -16.85 1.56 11.32
N ARG A 39 -16.12 0.70 10.62
CA ARG A 39 -16.48 -0.71 10.36
C ARG A 39 -15.69 -1.70 11.18
N ASN A 40 -14.49 -1.35 11.61
CA ASN A 40 -13.68 -2.23 12.45
C ASN A 40 -12.84 -1.44 13.46
N SER A 41 -12.62 -2.04 14.63
CA SER A 41 -11.64 -1.57 15.63
C SER A 41 -10.92 -2.71 16.34
N GLU A 42 -11.19 -3.96 15.96
CA GLU A 42 -10.60 -5.13 16.60
C GLU A 42 -9.08 -5.09 16.48
N ARG A 43 -8.38 -5.37 17.59
CA ARG A 43 -6.91 -5.33 17.69
C ARG A 43 -6.30 -3.98 17.31
N GLY A 44 -7.08 -2.90 17.29
CA GLY A 44 -6.64 -1.59 16.83
C GLY A 44 -6.55 -1.46 15.31
N LEU A 45 -7.01 -2.45 14.52
CA LEU A 45 -7.05 -2.39 13.06
C LEU A 45 -8.25 -1.55 12.59
N LEU A 46 -8.16 -0.23 12.81
CA LEU A 46 -9.22 0.70 12.48
C LEU A 46 -9.58 0.66 10.99
N GLY A 47 -10.87 0.54 10.69
CA GLY A 47 -11.41 0.50 9.33
C GLY A 47 -12.67 1.33 9.22
N TYR A 48 -12.85 1.98 8.08
CA TYR A 48 -13.93 2.92 7.81
C TYR A 48 -14.46 2.77 6.39
N SER A 49 -15.73 3.08 6.20
CA SER A 49 -16.38 3.25 4.89
C SER A 49 -17.08 4.58 4.83
N GLY A 50 -17.14 5.18 3.65
CA GLY A 50 -17.86 6.42 3.38
C GLY A 50 -17.95 6.64 1.88
N THR A 51 -18.02 7.90 1.46
CA THR A 51 -17.94 8.26 0.04
C THR A 51 -16.85 9.30 -0.22
N TYR A 52 -16.24 9.24 -1.39
CA TYR A 52 -15.32 10.25 -1.91
C TYR A 52 -15.86 10.72 -3.25
N GLU A 53 -16.18 12.02 -3.37
CA GLU A 53 -16.83 12.58 -4.56
C GLU A 53 -18.10 11.81 -4.97
N GLY A 54 -18.90 11.41 -3.98
CA GLY A 54 -20.14 10.64 -4.14
C GLY A 54 -19.96 9.15 -4.49
N LYS A 55 -18.71 8.65 -4.55
CA LYS A 55 -18.41 7.24 -4.86
C LYS A 55 -18.06 6.47 -3.59
N PRO A 56 -18.65 5.28 -3.35
CA PRO A 56 -18.32 4.47 -2.18
C PRO A 56 -16.85 4.07 -2.14
N VAL A 57 -16.21 4.25 -1.00
CA VAL A 57 -14.81 3.87 -0.76
C VAL A 57 -14.62 3.52 0.72
N SER A 58 -13.68 2.60 0.97
CA SER A 58 -13.27 2.22 2.31
C SER A 58 -11.78 2.49 2.54
N VAL A 59 -11.38 2.51 3.80
CA VAL A 59 -9.98 2.51 4.22
C VAL A 59 -9.82 1.58 5.42
N GLN A 60 -8.77 0.75 5.42
CA GLN A 60 -8.52 -0.24 6.46
C GLN A 60 -7.04 -0.28 6.83
N GLY A 61 -6.74 -0.08 8.12
CA GLY A 61 -5.40 -0.27 8.67
C GLY A 61 -4.96 -1.74 8.58
N THR A 62 -3.74 -2.02 8.13
CA THR A 62 -3.27 -3.39 7.89
C THR A 62 -2.24 -3.88 8.91
N GLY A 63 -1.68 -2.98 9.72
CA GLY A 63 -0.49 -3.25 10.51
C GLY A 63 0.78 -3.30 9.65
N MET A 64 1.85 -3.81 10.25
CA MET A 64 3.17 -3.96 9.61
C MET A 64 3.52 -5.44 9.41
N GLY A 65 4.15 -5.75 8.28
CA GLY A 65 4.59 -7.08 7.88
C GLY A 65 3.54 -7.87 7.11
N CYS A 66 4.02 -8.59 6.10
CA CYS A 66 3.22 -9.47 5.23
C CYS A 66 2.32 -10.47 5.99
N PRO A 67 2.75 -11.17 7.06
CA PRO A 67 1.91 -12.15 7.74
C PRO A 67 0.62 -11.55 8.30
N GLY A 68 0.73 -10.41 8.98
CA GLY A 68 -0.41 -9.71 9.58
C GLY A 68 -1.30 -9.07 8.52
N ALA A 69 -0.69 -8.41 7.54
CA ALA A 69 -1.43 -7.72 6.47
C ALA A 69 -2.23 -8.71 5.60
N THR A 70 -1.71 -9.91 5.35
CA THR A 70 -2.40 -10.96 4.56
C THR A 70 -3.73 -11.38 5.19
N ILE A 71 -3.82 -11.41 6.52
CA ILE A 71 -5.09 -11.69 7.23
C ILE A 71 -6.14 -10.65 6.84
N VAL A 72 -5.75 -9.37 6.86
CA VAL A 72 -6.64 -8.25 6.52
C VAL A 72 -7.04 -8.32 5.05
N PHE A 73 -6.11 -8.60 4.14
CA PHE A 73 -6.39 -8.70 2.70
C PHE A 73 -7.43 -9.78 2.40
N GLU A 74 -7.22 -10.99 2.91
CA GLU A 74 -8.12 -12.13 2.69
C GLU A 74 -9.52 -11.86 3.27
N GLU A 75 -9.60 -11.25 4.45
CA GLU A 75 -10.87 -10.95 5.09
C GLU A 75 -11.64 -9.82 4.39
N LEU A 76 -10.95 -8.79 3.87
CA LEU A 76 -11.57 -7.78 3.02
C LEU A 76 -12.11 -8.38 1.72
N ILE A 77 -11.39 -9.31 1.10
CA ILE A 77 -11.85 -10.01 -0.11
C ILE A 77 -13.09 -10.86 0.21
N GLN A 78 -13.12 -11.55 1.35
CA GLN A 78 -14.32 -12.27 1.83
C GLN A 78 -15.52 -11.33 2.04
N LEU A 79 -15.28 -10.07 2.41
CA LEU A 79 -16.30 -9.03 2.58
C LEU A 79 -16.74 -8.38 1.25
N GLY A 80 -16.13 -8.77 0.13
CA GLY A 80 -16.52 -8.32 -1.22
C GLY A 80 -15.65 -7.19 -1.79
N VAL A 81 -14.53 -6.83 -1.15
CA VAL A 81 -13.59 -5.85 -1.70
C VAL A 81 -12.90 -6.43 -2.94
N LYS A 82 -12.89 -5.67 -4.04
CA LYS A 82 -12.33 -6.09 -5.34
C LYS A 82 -11.10 -5.30 -5.76
N ARG A 83 -10.91 -4.11 -5.17
CA ARG A 83 -9.79 -3.19 -5.43
C ARG A 83 -9.13 -2.83 -4.12
N LEU A 84 -7.91 -3.31 -3.93
CA LEU A 84 -7.12 -3.11 -2.73
C LEU A 84 -5.88 -2.30 -3.10
N LEU A 85 -5.82 -1.04 -2.66
CA LEU A 85 -4.71 -0.15 -2.96
C LEU A 85 -3.96 0.22 -1.68
N ARG A 86 -2.75 -0.32 -1.52
CA ARG A 86 -1.87 0.06 -0.43
C ARG A 86 -1.40 1.51 -0.61
N VAL A 87 -1.46 2.25 0.49
CA VAL A 87 -1.00 3.65 0.59
C VAL A 87 -0.04 3.77 1.78
N GLY A 88 1.24 3.54 1.52
CA GLY A 88 2.27 3.34 2.52
C GLY A 88 3.39 4.36 2.50
N THR A 89 4.39 4.12 3.34
CA THR A 89 5.68 4.81 3.34
C THR A 89 6.78 3.80 3.09
N CYS A 90 7.95 4.26 2.64
CA CYS A 90 9.05 3.38 2.28
C CYS A 90 10.41 4.06 2.44
N GLY A 91 11.45 3.23 2.53
CA GLY A 91 12.84 3.65 2.41
C GLY A 91 13.25 3.67 0.94
N GLY A 92 13.69 4.82 0.44
CA GLY A 92 14.19 5.00 -0.92
C GLY A 92 15.55 4.32 -1.10
N LEU A 93 15.70 3.61 -2.23
CA LEU A 93 16.89 2.83 -2.57
C LEU A 93 17.68 3.39 -3.77
N GLN A 94 17.33 4.57 -4.26
CA GLN A 94 17.98 5.18 -5.42
C GLN A 94 18.53 6.57 -5.06
N ALA A 95 19.74 6.86 -5.54
CA ALA A 95 20.44 8.12 -5.27
C ALA A 95 19.69 9.37 -5.79
N HIS A 96 18.81 9.20 -6.78
CA HIS A 96 18.03 10.29 -7.37
C HIS A 96 16.67 10.47 -6.71
N HIS A 97 16.34 9.72 -5.65
CA HIS A 97 15.10 9.93 -4.91
C HIS A 97 15.18 11.18 -4.04
N GLU A 98 14.06 11.89 -3.94
CA GLU A 98 13.84 12.96 -2.99
C GLU A 98 12.86 12.51 -1.90
N LEU A 99 12.99 13.08 -0.70
CA LEU A 99 12.04 12.83 0.39
C LEU A 99 10.66 13.37 -0.02
N GLY A 100 9.63 12.54 0.14
CA GLY A 100 8.27 12.87 -0.28
C GLY A 100 7.95 12.51 -1.74
N ASP A 101 8.89 11.90 -2.46
CA ASP A 101 8.62 11.30 -3.78
C ASP A 101 7.54 10.23 -3.68
N LEU A 102 6.73 10.15 -4.74
CA LEU A 102 5.73 9.09 -4.92
C LEU A 102 6.36 7.92 -5.69
N ILE A 103 6.26 6.72 -5.14
CA ILE A 103 6.57 5.48 -5.85
C ILE A 103 5.27 4.77 -6.20
N VAL A 104 5.12 4.43 -7.47
CA VAL A 104 4.06 3.57 -7.99
C VAL A 104 4.66 2.21 -8.28
N ALA A 105 4.35 1.22 -7.45
CA ALA A 105 4.98 -0.09 -7.51
C ALA A 105 4.40 -0.95 -8.65
N LEU A 106 5.25 -1.38 -9.58
CA LEU A 106 4.88 -2.34 -10.64
C LEU A 106 4.94 -3.79 -10.16
N SER A 107 5.96 -4.10 -9.37
CA SER A 107 6.21 -5.43 -8.80
C SER A 107 6.90 -5.31 -7.46
N ALA A 108 6.84 -6.37 -6.66
CA ALA A 108 7.48 -6.43 -5.36
C ALA A 108 8.28 -7.73 -5.22
N VAL A 109 9.58 -7.60 -4.99
CA VAL A 109 10.43 -8.72 -4.59
C VAL A 109 9.99 -9.19 -3.21
N ALA A 110 9.73 -10.48 -3.05
CA ALA A 110 9.46 -11.08 -1.76
C ALA A 110 10.78 -11.41 -1.05
N ASP A 111 11.23 -10.52 -0.17
CA ASP A 111 12.27 -10.84 0.83
C ASP A 111 11.64 -11.37 2.14
N ASP A 112 10.32 -11.23 2.28
CA ASP A 112 9.46 -11.96 3.22
C ASP A 112 9.12 -13.38 2.72
N ARG A 113 8.87 -14.31 3.67
CA ARG A 113 8.49 -15.72 3.39
C ARG A 113 6.99 -15.97 3.23
N THR A 114 6.13 -15.02 3.57
CA THR A 114 4.67 -15.15 3.43
C THR A 114 4.28 -15.34 1.97
N ALA A 115 4.78 -14.50 1.06
CA ALA A 115 4.49 -14.64 -0.36
C ALA A 115 4.94 -16.01 -0.92
N ASP A 116 6.14 -16.48 -0.53
CA ASP A 116 6.66 -17.81 -0.89
C ASP A 116 5.74 -18.93 -0.40
N HIS A 117 5.27 -18.85 0.85
CA HIS A 117 4.37 -19.85 1.42
C HIS A 117 3.03 -19.92 0.67
N LEU A 118 2.47 -18.78 0.27
CA LEU A 118 1.18 -18.71 -0.44
C LEU A 118 1.23 -19.40 -1.80
N VAL A 119 2.39 -19.46 -2.43
CA VAL A 119 2.60 -20.11 -3.74
C VAL A 119 3.30 -21.46 -3.65
N GLY A 120 3.46 -22.01 -2.44
CA GLY A 120 4.11 -23.30 -2.25
C GLY A 120 5.58 -23.33 -2.68
N TYR A 121 6.29 -22.21 -2.57
CA TYR A 121 7.69 -22.02 -3.00
C TYR A 121 7.93 -22.19 -4.51
N GLU A 122 6.87 -22.20 -5.33
CA GLU A 122 7.03 -22.14 -6.78
C GLU A 122 7.51 -20.75 -7.23
N PRO A 123 8.29 -20.65 -8.32
CA PRO A 123 8.70 -19.36 -8.88
C PRO A 123 7.49 -18.46 -9.15
N HIS A 124 7.43 -17.33 -8.45
CA HIS A 124 6.35 -16.36 -8.55
C HIS A 124 6.90 -14.93 -8.62
N CYS A 125 6.23 -14.07 -9.38
CA CYS A 125 6.57 -12.65 -9.48
C CYS A 125 5.36 -11.82 -9.01
N PRO A 126 5.37 -11.35 -7.75
CA PRO A 126 4.30 -10.51 -7.24
C PRO A 126 4.24 -9.20 -8.05
N THR A 127 3.14 -8.99 -8.75
CA THR A 127 2.92 -7.86 -9.66
C THR A 127 1.60 -7.17 -9.36
N ALA A 128 1.59 -5.85 -9.47
CA ALA A 128 0.38 -5.06 -9.30
C ALA A 128 -0.55 -5.21 -10.52
N HIS A 129 -1.85 -5.00 -10.32
CA HIS A 129 -2.82 -5.02 -11.40
C HIS A 129 -2.65 -3.79 -12.30
N TRP A 130 -2.46 -4.02 -13.60
CA TRP A 130 -2.15 -2.96 -14.58
C TRP A 130 -3.12 -1.78 -14.52
N GLU A 131 -4.43 -2.02 -14.52
CA GLU A 131 -5.44 -0.94 -14.52
C GLU A 131 -5.33 -0.01 -13.30
N LEU A 132 -5.00 -0.53 -12.11
CA LEU A 132 -4.83 0.31 -10.92
C LEU A 132 -3.56 1.15 -11.02
N ILE A 133 -2.45 0.56 -11.44
CA ILE A 133 -1.18 1.29 -11.57
C ILE A 133 -1.23 2.31 -12.68
N HIS A 134 -1.82 1.96 -13.83
CA HIS A 134 -2.06 2.87 -14.93
C HIS A 134 -2.92 4.06 -14.50
N GLY A 135 -4.03 3.80 -13.79
CA GLY A 135 -4.87 4.84 -13.19
C GLY A 135 -4.12 5.75 -12.23
N ALA A 136 -3.27 5.20 -11.36
CA ALA A 136 -2.45 5.98 -10.44
C ALA A 136 -1.42 6.86 -11.13
N VAL A 137 -0.77 6.37 -12.18
CA VAL A 137 0.16 7.15 -13.00
C VAL A 137 -0.57 8.33 -13.67
N HIS A 138 -1.78 8.12 -14.16
CA HIS A 138 -2.59 9.19 -14.73
C HIS A 138 -3.00 10.22 -13.68
N ALA A 139 -3.55 9.77 -12.55
CA ALA A 139 -3.97 10.65 -11.46
C ALA A 139 -2.80 11.48 -10.91
N ALA A 140 -1.61 10.90 -10.76
CA ALA A 140 -0.42 11.62 -10.31
C ALA A 140 0.05 12.66 -11.33
N LYS A 141 0.01 12.36 -12.64
CA LYS A 141 0.31 13.33 -13.71
C LYS A 141 -0.67 14.50 -13.72
N GLU A 142 -1.96 14.24 -13.54
CA GLU A 142 -3.00 15.27 -13.54
C GLU A 142 -2.80 16.33 -12.44
N ILE A 143 -2.32 15.91 -11.27
CA ILE A 143 -2.03 16.83 -10.16
C ILE A 143 -0.58 17.34 -10.14
N GLY A 144 0.22 17.00 -11.17
CA GLY A 144 1.61 17.41 -11.28
C GLY A 144 2.54 16.84 -10.20
N GLN A 145 2.19 15.71 -9.60
CA GLN A 145 2.99 15.04 -8.58
C GLN A 145 4.13 14.25 -9.25
N PRO A 146 5.42 14.58 -8.97
CA PRO A 146 6.54 13.75 -9.39
C PRO A 146 6.40 12.32 -8.87
N MET A 147 6.72 11.35 -9.72
CA MET A 147 6.60 9.94 -9.38
C MET A 147 7.69 9.10 -10.03
N HIS A 148 8.01 7.99 -9.38
CA HIS A 148 8.84 6.91 -9.92
C HIS A 148 7.99 5.65 -10.06
N VAL A 149 8.18 4.91 -11.14
CA VAL A 149 7.39 3.70 -11.44
C VAL A 149 8.36 2.54 -11.63
N GLY A 150 8.22 1.47 -10.84
CA GLY A 150 9.21 0.39 -10.88
C GLY A 150 9.06 -0.68 -9.81
N PRO A 151 10.03 -1.60 -9.72
CA PRO A 151 10.03 -2.68 -8.74
C PRO A 151 10.39 -2.15 -7.34
N ILE A 152 9.77 -2.72 -6.32
CA ILE A 152 10.08 -2.51 -4.91
C ILE A 152 10.44 -3.86 -4.26
N VAL A 153 10.79 -3.85 -2.97
CA VAL A 153 10.99 -5.06 -2.17
C VAL A 153 10.19 -4.98 -0.87
N SER A 154 9.59 -6.11 -0.50
CA SER A 154 8.92 -6.29 0.78
C SER A 154 9.79 -7.14 1.70
N SER A 155 10.33 -6.52 2.75
CA SER A 155 11.20 -7.15 3.76
C SER A 155 10.39 -7.61 4.98
N ASP A 156 10.78 -8.75 5.58
CA ASP A 156 10.26 -9.20 6.87
C ASP A 156 10.99 -8.55 8.06
N VAL A 157 12.26 -8.17 7.87
CA VAL A 157 13.11 -7.60 8.90
C VAL A 157 13.38 -6.11 8.62
N PHE A 158 12.84 -5.25 9.47
CA PHE A 158 13.11 -3.81 9.45
C PHE A 158 14.52 -3.47 9.98
N TYR A 159 14.89 -4.08 11.11
CA TYR A 159 16.23 -3.93 11.71
C TYR A 159 17.15 -5.06 11.24
N ASN A 160 17.61 -4.95 9.99
CA ASN A 160 18.39 -6.02 9.37
C ASN A 160 19.87 -5.97 9.82
N PRO A 161 20.44 -7.07 10.33
CA PRO A 161 21.87 -7.14 10.64
C PRO A 161 22.80 -7.13 9.41
N ASP A 162 22.28 -7.37 8.20
CA ASP A 162 23.04 -7.29 6.95
C ASP A 162 23.03 -5.87 6.38
N GLU A 163 24.07 -5.11 6.71
CA GLU A 163 24.27 -3.71 6.29
C GLU A 163 24.35 -3.54 4.75
N ASN A 164 24.64 -4.61 4.00
CA ASN A 164 24.81 -4.53 2.55
C ASN A 164 23.54 -4.88 1.76
N GLN A 165 22.44 -5.26 2.42
CA GLN A 165 21.23 -5.71 1.74
C GLN A 165 20.63 -4.62 0.85
N TYR A 166 20.55 -3.39 1.36
CA TYR A 166 20.00 -2.23 0.64
C TYR A 166 20.82 -1.89 -0.62
N GLU A 167 22.15 -1.94 -0.53
CA GLU A 167 23.02 -1.72 -1.69
C GLU A 167 22.81 -2.79 -2.76
N ARG A 168 22.64 -4.06 -2.37
CA ARG A 168 22.36 -5.15 -3.32
C ARG A 168 21.01 -4.99 -4.00
N TRP A 169 19.98 -4.48 -3.33
CA TRP A 169 18.69 -4.16 -3.98
C TRP A 169 18.81 -2.94 -4.89
N SER A 170 19.46 -1.88 -4.44
CA SER A 170 19.71 -0.66 -5.20
C SER A 170 20.40 -0.95 -6.54
N LYS A 171 21.48 -1.75 -6.53
CA LYS A 171 22.21 -2.19 -7.73
C LYS A 171 21.38 -3.03 -8.72
N ARG A 172 20.25 -3.58 -8.28
CA ARG A 172 19.29 -4.33 -9.12
C ARG A 172 18.15 -3.45 -9.64
N GLY A 173 18.19 -2.15 -9.39
CA GLY A 173 17.16 -1.21 -9.84
C GLY A 173 15.88 -1.22 -9.00
N VAL A 174 15.90 -1.81 -7.80
CA VAL A 174 14.78 -1.74 -6.86
C VAL A 174 14.67 -0.30 -6.35
N LEU A 175 13.47 0.27 -6.43
CA LEU A 175 13.23 1.67 -6.07
C LEU A 175 13.14 1.88 -4.56
N ALA A 176 12.46 1.00 -3.84
CA ALA A 176 12.25 1.16 -2.41
C ALA A 176 12.04 -0.15 -1.67
N VAL A 177 12.26 -0.09 -0.35
CA VAL A 177 11.94 -1.14 0.61
C VAL A 177 10.73 -0.74 1.45
N GLU A 178 9.80 -1.69 1.58
CA GLU A 178 8.63 -1.65 2.45
C GLU A 178 8.35 -3.07 2.96
N MET A 179 7.16 -3.39 3.48
CA MET A 179 6.95 -4.65 4.22
C MET A 179 5.67 -5.44 3.87
N GLU A 180 4.89 -5.07 2.86
CA GLU A 180 3.55 -5.66 2.63
C GLU A 180 3.16 -5.95 1.17
N ALA A 181 3.76 -5.25 0.20
CA ALA A 181 3.28 -5.25 -1.19
C ALA A 181 3.43 -6.61 -1.90
N SER A 182 4.49 -7.37 -1.61
CA SER A 182 4.69 -8.70 -2.20
C SER A 182 3.52 -9.63 -1.87
N ALA A 183 3.14 -9.71 -0.59
CA ALA A 183 2.00 -10.52 -0.17
C ALA A 183 0.68 -9.99 -0.73
N LEU A 184 0.48 -8.67 -0.76
CA LEU A 184 -0.72 -8.07 -1.35
C LEU A 184 -0.88 -8.45 -2.83
N PHE A 185 0.19 -8.34 -3.61
CA PHE A 185 0.18 -8.68 -5.03
C PHE A 185 -0.05 -10.18 -5.26
N THR A 186 0.61 -11.04 -4.48
CA THR A 186 0.40 -12.49 -4.51
C THR A 186 -1.05 -12.87 -4.19
N VAL A 187 -1.63 -12.31 -3.11
CA VAL A 187 -3.04 -12.54 -2.76
C VAL A 187 -3.97 -12.06 -3.88
N GLY A 188 -3.70 -10.88 -4.45
CA GLY A 188 -4.45 -10.36 -5.59
C GLY A 188 -4.50 -11.33 -6.77
N ALA A 189 -3.34 -11.87 -7.16
CA ALA A 189 -3.22 -12.85 -8.23
C ALA A 189 -3.97 -14.16 -7.91
N LEU A 190 -3.84 -14.68 -6.68
CA LEU A 190 -4.50 -15.93 -6.26
C LEU A 190 -6.02 -15.82 -6.10
N ARG A 191 -6.53 -14.61 -5.82
CA ARG A 191 -7.96 -14.36 -5.57
C ARG A 191 -8.68 -13.70 -6.75
N GLY A 192 -7.96 -13.30 -7.81
CA GLY A 192 -8.54 -12.65 -8.97
C GLY A 192 -9.11 -11.25 -8.67
N VAL A 193 -8.47 -10.53 -7.74
CA VAL A 193 -8.83 -9.15 -7.38
C VAL A 193 -7.74 -8.17 -7.79
N GLN A 194 -8.10 -6.90 -7.92
CA GLN A 194 -7.16 -5.87 -8.34
C GLN A 194 -6.39 -5.35 -7.14
N THR A 195 -5.07 -5.42 -7.19
CA THR A 195 -4.19 -4.93 -6.13
C THR A 195 -3.16 -3.95 -6.66
N GLY A 196 -2.79 -2.96 -5.84
CA GLY A 196 -1.78 -1.96 -6.18
C GLY A 196 -1.10 -1.41 -4.93
N CYS A 197 0.01 -0.71 -5.11
CA CYS A 197 0.74 -0.08 -4.01
C CYS A 197 1.33 1.25 -4.43
N LEU A 198 1.01 2.29 -3.65
CA LEU A 198 1.59 3.62 -3.70
C LEU A 198 2.36 3.86 -2.42
N LEU A 199 3.57 4.41 -2.53
CA LEU A 199 4.45 4.66 -1.40
C LEU A 199 4.98 6.08 -1.45
N THR A 200 5.04 6.71 -0.29
CA THR A 200 5.79 7.96 -0.10
C THR A 200 7.19 7.62 0.42
N VAL A 201 8.24 8.18 -0.18
CA VAL A 201 9.61 8.05 0.34
C VAL A 201 9.73 8.86 1.64
N SER A 202 9.76 8.17 2.78
CA SER A 202 9.89 8.80 4.11
C SER A 202 11.34 8.94 4.57
N ASP A 203 12.20 8.09 4.03
CA ASP A 203 13.60 8.05 4.36
C ASP A 203 14.40 7.54 3.17
N ILE A 204 15.68 7.92 3.10
CA ILE A 204 16.62 7.41 2.11
C ILE A 204 17.65 6.59 2.88
N VAL A 205 17.82 5.33 2.48
CA VAL A 205 18.65 4.34 3.20
C VAL A 205 19.86 3.88 2.38
N VAL A 206 20.11 4.55 1.26
CA VAL A 206 21.26 4.32 0.38
C VAL A 206 22.23 5.50 0.52
N GLU A 207 23.52 5.26 0.29
CA GLU A 207 24.64 6.22 0.43
C GLU A 207 25.20 6.43 1.85
N GLY A 208 24.78 5.64 2.83
CA GLY A 208 25.36 5.69 4.19
C GLY A 208 24.91 6.88 5.04
N GLU A 209 24.06 7.76 4.52
CA GLU A 209 23.37 8.80 5.28
C GLU A 209 21.89 8.47 5.40
N PHE A 210 21.43 8.16 6.62
CA PHE A 210 20.00 8.07 6.91
C PHE A 210 19.41 9.48 6.94
N LYS A 211 18.64 9.83 5.90
CA LYS A 211 17.85 11.06 5.85
C LYS A 211 16.40 10.72 6.09
N ARG A 212 15.74 11.45 6.98
CA ARG A 212 14.32 11.26 7.29
C ARG A 212 13.58 12.57 7.07
N ILE A 213 12.44 12.47 6.41
CA ILE A 213 11.52 13.58 6.18
C ILE A 213 10.98 14.12 7.51
N THR A 214 10.70 15.42 7.57
CA THR A 214 10.02 16.00 8.74
C THR A 214 8.56 15.54 8.80
N ASP A 215 7.94 15.57 9.99
CA ASP A 215 6.55 15.12 10.16
C ASP A 215 5.56 15.95 9.31
N ASP A 216 5.79 17.26 9.19
CA ASP A 216 4.94 18.15 8.39
C ASP A 216 5.06 17.87 6.88
N GLU A 217 6.28 17.68 6.38
CA GLU A 217 6.53 17.32 4.98
C GLU A 217 6.01 15.92 4.65
N LEU A 218 6.14 14.97 5.58
CA LEU A 218 5.58 13.63 5.45
C LEU A 218 4.07 13.69 5.32
N ARG A 219 3.42 14.45 6.19
CA ARG A 219 1.96 14.62 6.14
C ARG A 219 1.53 15.20 4.80
N ALA A 220 2.20 16.24 4.31
CA ALA A 220 1.90 16.84 3.02
C ALA A 220 2.11 15.85 1.85
N ALA A 221 3.16 15.03 1.89
CA ALA A 221 3.43 14.03 0.87
C ALA A 221 2.41 12.87 0.90
N VAL A 222 2.06 12.38 2.09
CA VAL A 222 1.01 11.37 2.29
C VAL A 222 -0.35 11.89 1.85
N ASP A 223 -0.67 13.17 2.07
CA ASP A 223 -1.90 13.79 1.57
C ASP A 223 -1.95 13.79 0.03
N ARG A 224 -0.86 14.13 -0.65
CA ARG A 224 -0.78 14.06 -2.12
C ARG A 224 -0.96 12.62 -2.63
N MET A 225 -0.26 11.66 -2.02
CA MET A 225 -0.42 10.23 -2.34
C MET A 225 -1.86 9.75 -2.10
N THR A 226 -2.50 10.18 -1.01
CA THR A 226 -3.88 9.80 -0.67
C THR A 226 -4.85 10.28 -1.75
N ARG A 227 -4.70 11.52 -2.23
CA ARG A 227 -5.51 12.04 -3.35
C ARG A 227 -5.33 11.22 -4.62
N VAL A 228 -4.09 10.85 -4.96
CA VAL A 228 -3.81 9.94 -6.09
C VAL A 228 -4.52 8.60 -5.87
N GLY A 229 -4.39 8.02 -4.67
CA GLY A 229 -5.02 6.74 -4.34
C GLY A 229 -6.54 6.77 -4.47
N LEU A 230 -7.19 7.81 -3.93
CA LEU A 230 -8.65 7.99 -4.01
C LEU A 230 -9.13 8.20 -5.44
N ALA A 231 -8.46 9.06 -6.21
CA ALA A 231 -8.76 9.24 -7.63
C ALA A 231 -8.62 7.91 -8.40
N THR A 232 -7.59 7.13 -8.11
CA THR A 232 -7.32 5.83 -8.74
C THR A 232 -8.43 4.82 -8.48
N VAL A 233 -8.74 4.56 -7.22
CA VAL A 233 -9.67 3.46 -6.87
C VAL A 233 -11.13 3.80 -7.18
N THR A 234 -11.45 5.09 -7.35
CA THR A 234 -12.81 5.56 -7.67
C THR A 234 -13.02 5.89 -9.15
N ALA A 235 -11.98 5.83 -10.01
CA ALA A 235 -12.12 6.14 -11.44
C ALA A 235 -13.01 5.14 -12.22
N GLY A 236 -13.08 3.88 -11.80
CA GLY A 236 -13.71 2.77 -12.55
C GLY A 236 -15.18 2.48 -12.22
N GLY A 237 -16.04 3.49 -12.20
CA GLY A 237 -17.47 3.37 -11.88
C GLY A 237 -18.42 3.84 -13.00
N LYS A 238 -18.01 3.77 -14.26
CA LYS A 238 -18.90 4.01 -15.42
C LYS A 238 -19.23 2.71 -16.12
#